data_AF-A0A453NZT5-F1
#
_entry.id   AF-A0A453NZT5-F1
#
_cell.length_a   1.000
_cell.length_b   1.000
_cell.length_c   1.000
_cell.angle_alpha   90.00
_cell.angle_beta   90.00
_cell.angle_gamma   90.00
#
_symmetry.space_group_name_H-M   'P 1'
#
loop_
_entity.id
_entity.type
_entity.pdbx_description
1 polymer ?
#
loop_
_entity_poly.entity_id
_entity_poly.type
_entity_poly.pdbx_seq_one_letter_code
_entity_poly.pdbx_strand_id
1 'polypeptide(L)' 'MFASRACRMSTMIGDPLTKTEMKKILKNLTGLRSPWNCPHGRPTMRHLADLTSIRFKEAN' A
#
# COMPACT_ATOMS: atom_id res chain seq x y z
N MET A 1 15.58 -14.66 8.98
CA MET A 1 15.09 -15.40 7.80
C MET A 1 13.71 -14.95 7.31
N PHE A 2 12.71 -14.76 8.19
CA PHE A 2 11.32 -14.46 7.78
C PHE A 2 11.14 -13.17 6.97
N ALA A 3 11.82 -12.08 7.33
CA ALA A 3 11.72 -10.81 6.61
C ALA A 3 12.18 -10.93 5.16
N SER A 4 13.36 -11.53 4.93
CA SER A 4 13.90 -11.76 3.58
C SER A 4 13.01 -12.70 2.76
N ARG A 5 12.47 -13.77 3.39
CA ARG A 5 11.53 -14.68 2.73
C ARG A 5 10.25 -13.95 2.29
N ALA A 6 9.65 -13.16 3.18
CA ALA A 6 8.47 -12.37 2.85
C ALA A 6 8.75 -11.39 1.70
N CYS A 7 9.91 -10.74 1.69
CA CYS A 7 10.30 -9.81 0.63
C CYS A 7 10.44 -10.48 -0.74
N ARG A 8 10.99 -11.69 -0.81
CA ARG A 8 11.21 -12.40 -2.08
C ARG A 8 9.99 -13.15 -2.60
N MET A 9 9.00 -13.41 -1.75
CA MET A 9 7.73 -14.05 -2.12
C MET A 9 6.60 -13.06 -2.39
N SER A 10 6.80 -11.77 -2.11
CA SER A 10 5.81 -10.72 -2.37
C SER A 10 5.79 -10.35 -3.85
N THR A 11 4.70 -9.71 -4.28
CA THR A 11 4.64 -8.99 -5.55
C THR A 11 5.81 -8.01 -5.68
N MET A 12 6.44 -8.00 -6.85
CA MET A 12 7.59 -7.17 -7.16
C MET A 12 7.17 -5.88 -7.86
N ILE A 13 8.00 -4.85 -7.74
CA ILE A 13 7.83 -3.63 -8.53
C ILE A 13 8.01 -3.97 -10.01
N GLY A 14 7.05 -3.58 -10.83
CA GLY A 14 7.01 -3.88 -12.26
C GLY A 14 6.07 -5.02 -12.63
N ASP A 15 5.58 -5.79 -11.66
CA ASP A 15 4.60 -6.85 -11.93
C ASP A 15 3.25 -6.23 -12.37
N PRO A 16 2.65 -6.67 -13.49
CA PRO A 16 1.30 -6.26 -13.85
C PRO A 16 0.30 -6.87 -12.86
N LEU A 17 -0.66 -6.06 -12.40
CA LEU A 17 -1.70 -6.49 -11.47
C LEU A 17 -3.10 -6.25 -12.03
N THR A 18 -3.96 -7.25 -11.89
CA THR A 18 -5.40 -7.11 -12.09
C THR A 18 -6.04 -6.32 -10.95
N LYS A 19 -7.22 -5.75 -11.20
CA LYS A 19 -8.00 -5.05 -10.15
C LYS A 19 -8.31 -5.96 -8.95
N THR A 20 -8.50 -7.25 -9.18
CA THR A 20 -8.78 -8.23 -8.11
C THR A 20 -7.56 -8.45 -7.23
N GLU A 21 -6.36 -8.57 -7.81
CA GLU A 21 -5.12 -8.73 -7.05
C GLU A 21 -4.79 -7.48 -6.23
N MET A 22 -4.95 -6.29 -6.82
CA MET A 22 -4.78 -5.02 -6.09
C MET A 22 -5.71 -4.94 -4.87
N LYS A 23 -6.99 -5.28 -5.04
CA LYS A 23 -7.95 -5.31 -3.91
C LYS A 23 -7.58 -6.35 -2.85
N LYS A 24 -7.06 -7.51 -3.26
CA LYS A 24 -6.61 -8.56 -2.34
C LYS A 24 -5.44 -8.08 -1.46
N ILE A 25 -4.47 -7.37 -2.04
CA ILE A 25 -3.36 -6.77 -1.29
C ILE A 25 -3.90 -5.82 -0.21
N LEU A 26 -4.80 -4.90 -0.59
CA LEU A 26 -5.41 -3.97 0.36
C LEU A 26 -6.19 -4.68 1.47
N LYS A 27 -7.01 -5.68 1.13
CA LYS A 27 -7.78 -6.47 2.10
C LYS A 27 -6.88 -7.23 3.08
N ASN A 28 -5.74 -7.74 2.63
CA ASN A 28 -4.81 -8.43 3.53
C ASN A 28 -4.20 -7.46 4.55
N LEU A 29 -3.90 -6.22 4.16
CA LEU A 29 -3.37 -5.20 5.06
C LEU A 29 -4.34 -4.84 6.19
N THR A 30 -5.65 -4.87 5.95
CA THR A 30 -6.65 -4.54 6.98
C THR A 30 -6.69 -5.55 8.13
N GLY A 31 -6.18 -6.77 7.93
CA GLY A 31 -6.11 -7.80 8.96
C GLY A 31 -4.84 -7.74 9.84
N LEU A 32 -3.91 -6.83 9.54
CA LEU A 32 -2.64 -6.72 10.26
C LEU A 32 -2.72 -5.66 11.36
N ARG A 33 -2.05 -5.90 12.49
CA ARG A 33 -1.99 -4.94 13.61
C ARG A 33 -1.23 -3.66 13.27
N SER A 34 -0.20 -3.74 12.43
CA SER A 34 0.66 -2.59 12.12
C SER A 34 1.07 -2.61 10.64
N PRO A 35 0.15 -2.32 9.72
CA PRO A 35 0.37 -2.48 8.28
C PRO A 35 1.22 -1.37 7.66
N TRP A 36 1.72 -0.39 8.42
CA TRP A 36 2.30 0.86 7.92
C TRP A 36 3.75 0.76 7.44
N ASN A 37 4.46 -0.29 7.86
CA ASN A 37 5.84 -0.57 7.50
C ASN A 37 6.03 -2.04 7.17
N CYS A 38 6.89 -2.34 6.19
CA CYS A 38 7.35 -3.68 5.91
C CYS A 38 8.30 -4.15 7.04
N PRO A 39 8.66 -5.44 7.13
CA PRO A 39 9.55 -5.94 8.18
C PRO A 39 10.98 -5.36 8.13
N HIS A 40 11.33 -4.62 7.08
CA HIS A 40 12.60 -3.89 6.95
C HIS A 40 12.45 -2.39 7.21
N GLY A 41 11.28 -1.92 7.67
CA GLY A 41 11.02 -0.52 8.00
C GLY A 41 10.66 0.39 6.82
N ARG A 42 10.50 -0.14 5.60
CA ARG A 42 10.01 0.67 4.47
C ARG A 42 8.51 0.92 4.61
N PRO A 43 8.02 2.13 4.32
CA PRO A 43 6.60 2.40 4.39
C PRO A 43 5.81 1.64 3.33
N THR A 44 4.64 1.14 3.70
CA THR A 44 3.74 0.39 2.79
C THR A 44 2.74 1.29 2.07
N MET A 45 2.31 2.37 2.73
CA MET A 45 1.32 3.32 2.20
C MET A 45 1.54 4.73 2.78
N ARG A 46 1.03 5.73 2.04
CA ARG A 46 1.04 7.15 2.40
C ARG A 46 -0.26 7.80 1.95
N HIS A 47 -0.70 8.80 2.70
CA HIS A 47 -1.79 9.67 2.28
C HIS A 47 -1.28 10.56 1.13
N LEU A 48 -1.96 10.50 -0.02
CA LEU A 48 -1.55 11.26 -1.20
C LEU A 48 -2.10 12.69 -1.16
N ALA A 49 -3.41 12.84 -0.97
CA ALA A 49 -4.06 14.13 -0.91
C ALA A 49 -5.46 14.03 -0.29
N ASP A 50 -5.92 15.14 0.28
CA ASP A 50 -7.31 15.30 0.72
C ASP A 50 -8.11 15.96 -0.41
N LEU A 51 -9.02 15.20 -1.00
CA LEU A 51 -9.84 15.65 -2.12
C LEU A 51 -10.77 16.80 -1.73
N THR A 52 -11.14 16.96 -0.45
CA THR A 52 -11.93 18.11 -0.02
C THR A 52 -11.12 19.40 -0.14
N SER A 53 -9.90 19.41 0.39
CA SER A 53 -8.96 20.54 0.27
C SER A 53 -8.65 20.91 -1.18
N ILE A 54 -8.52 19.91 -2.07
CA ILE A 54 -8.26 20.16 -3.50
C ILE A 54 -9.45 20.85 -4.15
N ARG A 55 -10.67 20.36 -3.92
CA ARG A 55 -11.88 20.92 -4.51
C ARG A 55 -12.14 22.36 -4.09
N PHE A 56 -11.79 22.74 -2.85
CA PHE A 56 -11.88 24.14 -2.40
C PHE A 56 -10.92 25.07 -3.13
N LYS A 57 -9.78 24.57 -3.63
CA LYS A 57 -8.80 25.37 -4.37
C LYS A 57 -9.20 25.64 -5.82
N GLU A 58 -10.08 24.82 -6.41
CA GLU A 58 -10.58 25.03 -7.77
C GLU A 58 -11.79 26.00 -7.82
N ALA A 59 -12.47 26.19 -6.70
CA ALA A 59 -13.64 27.06 -6.59
C ALA A 59 -13.33 28.51 -6.15
N ASN A 60 -12.08 28.79 -5.77
CA ASN A 60 -11.52 30.11 -5.45
C ASN A 60 -10.48 30.51 -6.50
#